data_AF-A0A0A9WSJ5-F1
#
_entry.id   AF-A0A0A9WSJ5-F1
#
_cell.length_a   1.000
_cell.length_b   1.000
_cell.length_c   1.000
_cell.angle_alpha   90.00
_cell.angle_beta   90.00
_cell.angle_gamma   90.00
#
_symmetry.space_group_name_H-M   'P 1'
#
loop_
_entity.id
_entity.type
_entity.pdbx_description
1 polymer ?
#
loop_
_entity_poly.entity_id
_entity_poly.type
_entity_poly.pdbx_seq_one_letter_code
_entity_poly.pdbx_strand_id
1 'polypeptide(L)'
;AKPLVGKHRFRQSVPVGPWTGVYNATRAPSMCIQQVIPLMMPKHPFGVTGSEDCLYLNVFTPKLPSQHADGKLLDVIVYIHGGAFQFGASNIFSGPLILL
;
A
#
# COMPACT_ATOMS: atom_id res chain seq x y z
N ALA A 1 -4.11 5.96 -6.19
CA ALA A 1 -5.13 6.35 -7.19
C ALA A 1 -6.11 7.34 -6.56
N LYS A 2 -7.09 7.90 -7.29
CA LYS A 2 -8.15 8.67 -6.61
C LYS A 2 -8.90 7.77 -5.61
N PRO A 3 -9.30 8.29 -4.42
CA PRO A 3 -10.08 7.51 -3.47
C PRO A 3 -11.37 6.98 -4.11
N LEU A 4 -11.66 5.68 -3.95
CA LEU A 4 -12.84 5.00 -4.52
C LEU A 4 -14.07 5.10 -3.60
N VAL A 5 -14.32 6.30 -3.09
CA VAL A 5 -15.41 6.59 -2.14
C VAL A 5 -16.61 7.25 -2.82
N GLY A 6 -17.78 7.13 -2.20
CA GLY A 6 -19.01 7.79 -2.67
C GLY A 6 -19.34 7.45 -4.12
N LYS A 7 -19.42 8.46 -5.00
CA LYS A 7 -19.72 8.29 -6.43
C LYS A 7 -18.69 7.45 -7.21
N HIS A 8 -17.49 7.28 -6.66
CA HIS A 8 -16.42 6.47 -7.25
C HIS A 8 -16.41 5.03 -6.74
N ARG A 9 -17.27 4.68 -5.77
CA ARG A 9 -17.40 3.30 -5.29
C ARG A 9 -17.91 2.40 -6.43
N PHE A 10 -17.34 1.20 -6.53
CA PHE A 10 -17.68 0.21 -7.57
C PHE A 10 -17.43 0.69 -9.01
N ARG A 11 -16.48 1.62 -9.19
CA ARG A 11 -16.01 2.09 -10.49
C ARG A 11 -14.55 1.70 -10.68
N GLN A 12 -14.12 1.70 -11.93
CA GLN A 12 -12.71 1.54 -12.28
C GLN A 12 -11.86 2.63 -11.62
N SER A 13 -10.64 2.27 -11.21
CA SER A 13 -9.69 3.20 -10.64
C SER A 13 -9.32 4.30 -11.63
N VAL A 14 -9.18 5.52 -11.10
CA VAL A 14 -8.77 6.70 -11.88
C VAL A 14 -7.42 7.16 -11.34
N PRO A 15 -6.44 7.49 -12.22
CA PRO A 15 -5.18 8.07 -11.80
C PRO A 15 -5.38 9.28 -10.88
N VAL A 16 -4.57 9.35 -9.83
CA VAL A 16 -4.51 10.56 -9.00
C VAL A 16 -3.87 11.67 -9.82
N GLY A 17 -4.30 12.92 -9.61
CA GLY A 17 -3.61 14.07 -10.19
C GLY A 17 -2.22 14.25 -9.59
N PRO A 18 -1.37 15.10 -10.18
CA PRO A 18 -0.10 15.46 -9.57
C PRO A 18 -0.33 16.06 -8.17
N TRP A 19 0.53 15.66 -7.24
CA TRP A 19 0.56 16.21 -5.89
C TRP A 19 1.03 17.66 -5.94
N THR A 20 0.40 18.52 -5.14
CA THR A 20 0.94 19.85 -4.86
C THR A 20 1.87 19.76 -3.66
N GLY A 21 3.14 20.15 -3.82
CA GLY A 21 4.13 20.12 -2.75
C GLY A 21 4.70 18.73 -2.45
N VAL A 22 5.12 18.51 -1.20
CA VAL A 22 5.80 17.28 -0.76
C VAL A 22 4.81 16.35 -0.06
N TYR A 23 4.71 15.11 -0.54
CA TYR A 23 3.92 14.07 0.11
C TYR A 23 4.70 13.40 1.25
N ASN A 24 4.14 13.39 2.46
CA ASN A 24 4.76 12.73 3.60
C ASN A 24 4.53 11.21 3.55
N ALA A 25 5.53 10.47 3.05
CA ALA A 25 5.52 9.02 2.93
C ALA A 25 6.19 8.27 4.11
N THR A 26 6.33 8.90 5.27
CA THR A 26 7.01 8.28 6.45
C THR A 26 6.10 7.37 7.28
N ARG A 27 4.81 7.32 6.96
CA ARG A 27 3.81 6.52 7.69
C ARG A 27 3.11 5.57 6.73
N ALA A 28 2.84 4.36 7.20
CA ALA A 28 2.06 3.41 6.43
C ALA A 28 0.63 3.97 6.23
N PRO A 29 0.12 3.97 4.99
CA PRO A 29 -1.27 4.35 4.72
C PRO A 29 -2.24 3.29 5.26
N SER A 30 -3.52 3.64 5.34
CA SER A 30 -4.55 2.70 5.78
C SER A 30 -4.72 1.56 4.76
N MET A 31 -4.96 0.35 5.26
CA MET A 31 -5.32 -0.79 4.42
C MET A 31 -6.75 -0.68 3.89
N CYS A 32 -7.08 -1.46 2.86
CA CYS A 32 -8.47 -1.53 2.38
C CYS A 32 -9.38 -2.18 3.42
N ILE A 33 -10.65 -1.76 3.39
CA ILE A 33 -11.69 -2.29 4.26
C ILE A 33 -11.74 -3.81 4.15
N GLN A 34 -11.64 -4.49 5.29
CA GLN A 34 -11.75 -5.94 5.39
C GLN A 34 -12.32 -6.37 6.74
N GLN A 35 -12.97 -7.54 6.75
CA GLN A 35 -13.36 -8.18 8.00
C GLN A 35 -12.13 -8.63 8.75
N VAL A 36 -12.17 -8.44 10.07
CA VAL A 36 -11.11 -8.95 10.94
C VAL A 36 -11.16 -10.47 10.95
N ILE A 37 -10.04 -11.10 10.62
CA ILE A 37 -9.88 -12.55 10.75
C ILE A 37 -9.41 -12.85 12.17
N PRO A 38 -10.19 -13.61 12.97
CA PRO A 38 -9.86 -13.90 14.36
C PRO A 38 -8.43 -14.47 14.55
N LEU A 39 -7.98 -15.29 13.60
CA LEU A 39 -6.64 -15.89 13.62
C LEU A 39 -5.51 -14.85 13.47
N MET A 40 -5.77 -13.75 12.76
CA MET A 40 -4.79 -12.67 12.58
C MET A 40 -4.85 -11.60 13.69
N MET A 41 -6.02 -11.40 14.31
CA MET A 41 -6.20 -10.42 15.39
C MET A 41 -6.95 -11.01 16.59
N PRO A 42 -6.29 -11.88 17.38
CA PRO A 42 -6.94 -12.57 18.50
C PRO A 42 -7.42 -11.63 19.62
N LYS A 43 -6.86 -10.42 19.72
CA LYS A 43 -7.30 -9.39 20.69
C LYS A 43 -8.56 -8.65 20.27
N HIS A 44 -8.88 -8.64 18.98
CA HIS A 44 -10.08 -7.99 18.43
C HIS A 44 -10.67 -8.90 17.34
N PRO A 45 -11.20 -10.08 17.71
CA PRO A 45 -11.52 -11.13 16.76
C PRO A 45 -12.71 -10.81 15.84
N PHE A 46 -13.45 -9.73 16.13
CA PHE A 46 -14.62 -9.34 15.39
C PHE A 46 -14.54 -7.86 15.00
N GLY A 47 -15.03 -7.54 13.81
CA GLY A 47 -15.17 -6.18 13.33
C GLY A 47 -14.70 -5.99 11.89
N VAL A 48 -14.60 -4.73 11.52
CA VAL A 48 -14.12 -4.27 10.22
C VAL A 48 -12.99 -3.28 10.48
N THR A 49 -11.89 -3.42 9.74
CA THR A 49 -10.74 -2.52 9.81
C THR A 49 -10.43 -1.93 8.44
N GLY A 50 -9.63 -0.86 8.40
CA GLY A 50 -9.19 -0.20 7.17
C GLY A 50 -10.03 1.01 6.77
N SER A 51 -9.79 1.48 5.54
CA SER A 51 -10.43 2.64 4.93
C SER A 51 -10.81 2.32 3.48
N GLU A 52 -11.83 2.99 2.94
CA GLU A 52 -12.11 2.93 1.49
C GLU A 52 -11.13 3.80 0.69
N ASP A 53 -10.56 4.82 1.33
CA ASP A 53 -9.37 5.48 0.81
C ASP A 53 -8.13 4.66 1.19
N CYS A 54 -7.83 3.66 0.36
CA CYS A 54 -6.79 2.66 0.61
C CYS A 54 -5.91 2.32 -0.60
N LEU A 55 -6.09 3.00 -1.74
CA LEU A 55 -5.34 2.70 -2.97
C LEU A 55 -3.93 3.33 -2.95
N TYR A 56 -3.09 2.79 -2.07
CA TYR A 56 -1.72 3.18 -1.83
C TYR A 56 -0.75 2.01 -2.07
N LEU A 57 0.51 2.36 -2.31
CA LEU A 57 1.62 1.41 -2.44
C LEU A 57 2.80 1.88 -1.58
N ASN A 58 3.69 0.95 -1.25
CA ASN A 58 4.94 1.25 -0.57
C ASN A 58 6.10 1.04 -1.53
N VAL A 59 7.10 1.93 -1.50
CA VAL A 59 8.32 1.81 -2.30
C VAL A 59 9.52 1.70 -1.37
N PHE A 60 10.35 0.70 -1.60
CA PHE A 60 11.60 0.48 -0.88
C PHE A 60 12.74 0.48 -1.90
N THR A 61 13.83 1.15 -1.56
CA THR A 61 15.04 1.19 -2.39
C THR A 61 16.28 1.12 -1.49
N PRO A 62 17.32 0.34 -1.86
CA PRO A 62 18.55 0.28 -1.09
C PRO A 62 19.39 1.57 -1.21
N LYS A 63 19.12 2.41 -2.21
CA LYS A 63 19.84 3.66 -2.47
C LYS A 63 18.88 4.78 -2.83
N LEU A 64 19.11 5.97 -2.27
CA LEU A 64 18.39 7.17 -2.68
C LEU A 64 18.97 7.74 -3.99
N PRO A 65 18.19 8.50 -4.77
CA PRO A 65 18.67 9.09 -6.02
C PRO A 65 19.95 9.93 -5.87
N SER A 66 20.11 10.64 -4.75
CA SER A 66 21.32 11.41 -4.44
C SER A 66 22.58 10.56 -4.22
N GLN A 67 22.42 9.26 -4.00
CA GLN A 67 23.51 8.29 -3.80
C GLN A 67 23.86 7.51 -5.08
N HIS A 68 23.14 7.75 -6.18
CA HIS A 68 23.37 7.17 -7.50
C HIS A 68 24.17 8.15 -8.37
N ALA A 69 25.48 8.27 -8.11
CA ALA A 69 26.35 9.17 -8.86
C ALA A 69 26.55 8.74 -10.34
N ASP A 70 26.31 7.46 -10.64
CA ASP A 70 26.51 6.82 -11.94
C ASP A 70 25.23 6.65 -12.75
N GLY A 71 24.08 7.11 -12.24
CA GLY A 71 22.80 7.15 -12.99
C GLY A 71 22.21 5.79 -13.36
N LYS A 72 22.75 4.68 -12.84
CA LYS A 72 22.26 3.32 -13.14
C LYS A 72 20.87 3.09 -12.55
N LEU A 73 19.96 2.60 -13.38
CA LEU A 73 18.63 2.15 -12.94
C LEU A 73 18.73 0.81 -12.20
N LEU A 74 17.82 0.56 -11.26
CA LEU A 74 17.67 -0.71 -10.55
C LEU A 74 16.50 -1.51 -11.14
N ASP A 75 16.61 -2.84 -11.09
CA ASP A 75 15.49 -3.72 -11.41
C ASP A 75 14.35 -3.54 -10.41
N VAL A 76 13.10 -3.62 -10.90
CA VAL A 76 11.91 -3.37 -10.08
C VAL A 76 11.17 -4.68 -9.84
N ILE A 77 10.99 -5.02 -8.56
CA ILE A 77 10.13 -6.11 -8.12
C ILE A 77 8.78 -5.53 -7.70
N VAL A 78 7.69 -6.04 -8.29
CA VAL A 78 6.32 -5.68 -7.92
C VAL A 78 5.69 -6.83 -7.16
N TYR A 79 5.40 -6.61 -5.88
CA TYR A 79 4.72 -7.57 -5.02
C TYR A 79 3.22 -7.27 -4.93
N ILE A 80 2.39 -8.27 -5.18
CA ILE A 80 0.94 -8.21 -5.02
C ILE A 80 0.58 -9.14 -3.86
N HIS A 81 -0.01 -8.59 -2.81
CA HIS A 81 -0.33 -9.36 -1.61
C HIS A 81 -1.42 -10.41 -1.89
N GLY A 82 -1.34 -11.53 -1.17
CA GLY A 82 -2.41 -12.53 -1.12
C GLY A 82 -3.55 -12.13 -0.19
N GLY A 83 -4.50 -13.06 0.02
CA GLY A 83 -5.61 -12.88 0.97
C GLY A 83 -7.01 -13.15 0.39
N ALA A 84 -7.09 -14.10 -0.55
CA ALA A 84 -8.34 -14.66 -1.09
C ALA A 84 -9.36 -13.61 -1.57
N PHE A 85 -8.88 -12.46 -2.07
CA PHE A 85 -9.69 -11.31 -2.49
C PHE A 85 -10.59 -10.71 -1.39
N GLN A 86 -10.34 -11.04 -0.13
CA GLN A 86 -11.16 -10.64 1.01
C GLN A 86 -10.38 -9.86 2.07
N PHE A 87 -9.06 -10.07 2.14
CA PHE A 87 -8.18 -9.46 3.13
C PHE A 87 -6.77 -9.31 2.56
N GLY A 88 -5.89 -8.69 3.36
CA GLY A 88 -4.50 -8.41 2.98
C GLY A 88 -4.23 -6.91 2.83
N ALA A 89 -2.94 -6.56 2.81
CA ALA A 89 -2.44 -5.20 2.55
C ALA A 89 -0.95 -5.21 2.20
N SER A 90 -0.49 -4.11 1.60
CA SER A 90 0.90 -3.90 1.18
C SER A 90 1.90 -3.73 2.34
N ASN A 91 1.42 -3.58 3.58
CA ASN A 91 2.23 -3.38 4.78
C ASN A 91 2.21 -4.57 5.74
N ILE A 92 1.60 -5.71 5.36
CA ILE A 92 1.59 -6.93 6.18
C ILE A 92 2.97 -7.60 6.21
N PHE A 93 3.69 -7.56 5.09
CA PHE A 93 5.06 -8.05 4.99
C PHE A 93 6.01 -6.86 4.86
N SER A 94 7.10 -6.86 5.63
CA SER A 94 8.09 -5.78 5.59
C SER A 94 8.83 -5.82 4.25
N GLY A 95 8.70 -4.78 3.43
CA GLY A 95 9.36 -4.69 2.13
C GLY A 95 10.88 -4.93 2.10
N PRO A 96 11.67 -4.59 3.14
CA PRO A 96 13.11 -4.88 3.13
C PRO A 96 13.47 -6.36 3.05
N LEU A 97 12.57 -7.27 3.47
CA LEU A 97 12.80 -8.71 3.36
C LEU A 97 12.76 -9.23 1.92
N ILE A 98 12.14 -8.49 0.99
CA ILE A 98 12.08 -8.84 -0.44
C ILE A 98 13.31 -8.31 -1.19
N LEU A 99 14.04 -7.36 -0.60
CA LEU A 99 15.26 -6.76 -1.16
C LEU A 99 16.54 -7.47 -0.70
N LEU A 100 16.43 -8.50 0.15
CA LEU A 100 17.52 -9.37 0.62
C LEU A 100 17.54 -10.67 -0.21
#